data_AF-A0A8I0K759-F1
#
_entry.id   AF-A0A8I0K759-F1
#
_cell.length_a   1.000
_cell.length_b   1.000
_cell.length_c   1.000
_cell.angle_alpha   90.00
_cell.angle_beta   90.00
_cell.angle_gamma   90.00
#
_symmetry.space_group_name_H-M   'P 1'
#
loop_
_entity.id
_entity.type
_entity.pdbx_description
1 polymer ?
#
loop_
_entity_poly.entity_id
_entity_poly.type
_entity_poly.pdbx_seq_one_letter_code
_entity_poly.pdbx_strand_id
1 'polypeptide(L)'
;MSLALEKIKVLEIGTLIAAPFATRILAEFGAEVIKIEPIGKGDPLRKWRKLHHGTSLWWYLQSRNKKSLALNLKSPEAIALIKKMIV
;
A
#
# COMPACT_ATOMS: atom_id res chain seq x y z
N MET A 1 5.51 -15.24 -19.90
CA MET A 1 6.24 -13.97 -20.09
C MET A 1 6.37 -13.31 -18.73
N SER A 2 7.56 -12.86 -18.34
CA SER A 2 7.77 -12.15 -17.07
C SER A 2 7.43 -10.67 -17.20
N LEU A 3 6.88 -10.06 -16.15
CA LEU A 3 6.63 -8.62 -16.13
C LEU A 3 7.91 -7.84 -15.78
N ALA A 4 7.94 -6.56 -16.14
CA ALA A 4 9.16 -5.72 -16.03
C ALA A 4 9.70 -5.60 -14.60
N LEU A 5 8.85 -5.68 -13.58
CA LEU A 5 9.20 -5.51 -12.16
C LEU A 5 8.87 -6.75 -11.30
N GLU A 6 8.69 -7.92 -11.89
CA GLU A 6 8.22 -9.14 -11.20
C GLU A 6 9.07 -9.58 -9.99
N LYS A 7 10.36 -9.23 -9.98
CA LYS A 7 11.29 -9.55 -8.89
C LYS A 7 11.54 -8.39 -7.91
N ILE A 8 10.79 -7.30 -8.06
CA ILE A 8 10.94 -6.12 -7.21
C ILE A 8 9.87 -6.14 -6.12
N LYS A 9 10.32 -6.00 -4.88
CA LYS A 9 9.45 -5.79 -3.72
C LYS A 9 9.47 -4.32 -3.32
N VAL A 10 8.30 -3.73 -3.08
CA VAL A 10 8.13 -2.32 -2.71
C VAL A 10 7.32 -2.23 -1.43
N LEU A 11 7.87 -1.53 -0.45
CA LEU A 11 7.15 -1.14 0.75
C LEU A 11 6.60 0.28 0.60
N GLU A 12 5.28 0.43 0.60
CA GLU A 12 4.62 1.73 0.47
C GLU A 12 4.14 2.24 1.84
N ILE A 13 4.73 3.32 2.34
CA ILE A 13 4.34 3.99 3.59
C ILE A 13 3.57 5.30 3.34
N GLY A 14 3.53 5.76 2.08
CA GLY A 14 2.84 6.99 1.71
C GLY A 14 1.31 6.86 1.76
N THR A 15 0.63 8.00 1.87
CA THR A 15 -0.83 8.08 1.99
C THR A 15 -1.44 8.96 0.90
N LEU A 16 -2.77 8.94 0.78
CA LEU A 16 -3.53 9.73 -0.18
C LEU A 16 -3.22 9.41 -1.65
N ILE A 17 -2.62 10.31 -2.41
CA ILE A 17 -2.56 10.19 -3.88
C ILE A 17 -1.15 9.89 -4.37
N ALA A 18 -0.17 10.75 -4.10
CA ALA A 18 1.09 10.75 -4.84
C ALA A 18 1.84 9.40 -4.74
N ALA A 19 2.10 8.94 -3.52
CA ALA A 19 2.78 7.67 -3.30
C ALA A 19 1.91 6.46 -3.72
N PRO A 20 0.62 6.37 -3.31
CA PRO A 20 -0.24 5.29 -3.78
C PRO A 20 -0.37 5.22 -5.32
N PHE A 21 -0.37 6.35 -6.01
CA PHE A 21 -0.38 6.40 -7.47
C PHE A 21 0.92 5.84 -8.06
N ALA A 22 2.07 6.31 -7.58
CA ALA A 22 3.37 5.87 -8.08
C ALA A 22 3.56 4.36 -7.93
N THR A 23 3.30 3.84 -6.73
CA THR A 23 3.48 2.42 -6.43
C THR A 23 2.41 1.53 -7.07
N ARG A 24 1.21 2.06 -7.36
CA ARG A 24 0.21 1.31 -8.15
C ARG A 24 0.73 1.03 -9.55
N ILE A 25 1.42 1.99 -10.17
CA ILE A 25 2.04 1.78 -11.49
C ILE A 25 3.12 0.69 -11.40
N LEU A 26 3.93 0.69 -10.33
CA LEU A 26 4.92 -0.38 -10.11
C LEU A 26 4.26 -1.77 -9.99
N ALA A 27 3.15 -1.85 -9.26
CA ALA A 27 2.37 -3.09 -9.12
C ALA A 27 1.78 -3.56 -10.46
N GLU A 28 1.32 -2.62 -11.32
CA GLU A 28 0.84 -2.92 -12.67
C GLU A 28 1.94 -3.50 -13.58
N PHE A 29 3.21 -3.16 -13.31
CA PHE A 29 4.37 -3.77 -13.97
C PHE A 29 4.93 -5.00 -13.23
N GLY A 30 4.19 -5.55 -12.26
CA GLY A 30 4.50 -6.82 -11.61
C GLY A 30 5.25 -6.74 -10.29
N ALA A 31 5.55 -5.55 -9.76
CA ALA A 31 6.18 -5.43 -8.46
C ALA A 31 5.28 -5.97 -7.33
N GLU A 32 5.87 -6.66 -6.35
CA GLU A 32 5.18 -6.99 -5.11
C GLU A 32 5.11 -5.75 -4.23
N VAL A 33 3.97 -5.05 -4.28
CA VAL A 33 3.76 -3.84 -3.47
C VAL A 33 2.99 -4.18 -2.20
N ILE A 34 3.58 -3.86 -1.06
CA ILE A 34 2.97 -4.00 0.26
C ILE A 34 2.75 -2.62 0.85
N LYS A 35 1.48 -2.22 0.92
CA LYS A 35 1.07 -0.96 1.52
C LYS A 35 0.92 -1.09 3.03
N ILE A 36 1.65 -0.25 3.76
CA ILE A 36 1.58 -0.17 5.21
C ILE A 36 0.59 0.90 5.62
N GLU A 37 -0.40 0.52 6.41
CA GLU A 37 -1.46 1.42 6.86
C GLU A 37 -1.55 1.47 8.39
N PRO A 38 -1.97 2.61 8.97
CA PRO A 38 -2.23 2.68 10.40
C PRO A 38 -3.34 1.72 10.84
N ILE A 39 -3.12 0.99 11.94
CA ILE A 39 -4.13 0.13 12.56
C ILE A 39 -5.40 0.92 12.89
N GLY A 40 -6.56 0.33 12.61
CA GLY A 40 -7.89 0.86 12.91
C GLY A 40 -8.36 2.03 12.04
N LYS A 41 -7.44 2.84 11.52
CA LYS A 41 -7.76 4.02 10.68
C LYS A 41 -7.61 3.74 9.19
N GLY A 42 -6.60 2.95 8.81
CA GLY A 42 -6.18 2.79 7.42
C GLY A 42 -5.62 4.09 6.81
N ASP A 43 -5.40 4.08 5.50
CA ASP A 43 -5.14 5.29 4.72
C ASP A 43 -6.38 6.20 4.72
N PRO A 44 -6.23 7.52 4.97
CA PRO A 44 -7.33 8.49 4.84
C PRO A 44 -8.07 8.42 3.49
N LEU A 45 -7.40 7.96 2.44
CA LEU A 45 -7.99 7.74 1.12
C LEU A 45 -9.22 6.81 1.17
N ARG A 46 -9.29 5.87 2.12
CA ARG A 46 -10.44 4.96 2.32
C ARG A 46 -11.75 5.70 2.58
N LYS A 47 -11.70 6.94 3.05
CA LYS A 47 -12.89 7.77 3.36
C LYS A 47 -13.09 8.92 2.38
N TRP A 48 -12.34 8.96 1.28
CA TRP A 48 -12.28 10.15 0.44
C TRP A 48 -13.37 10.20 -0.63
N ARG A 49 -14.01 11.35 -0.81
CA ARG A 49 -15.03 11.61 -1.83
C ARG A 49 -16.15 10.54 -1.83
N LYS A 50 -16.39 9.85 -2.95
CA LYS A 50 -17.49 8.89 -3.09
C LYS A 50 -17.14 7.54 -2.45
N LEU A 51 -17.96 7.12 -1.50
CA LEU A 51 -17.90 5.79 -0.89
C LEU A 51 -18.79 4.79 -1.63
N HIS A 52 -18.35 3.54 -1.65
CA HIS A 52 -19.00 2.40 -2.23
C HIS A 52 -18.73 1.18 -1.33
N HIS A 53 -19.79 0.57 -0.79
CA HIS A 53 -19.71 -0.56 0.15
C HIS A 53 -18.72 -0.34 1.30
N GLY A 54 -18.76 0.84 1.94
CA GLY A 54 -17.97 1.13 3.13
C GLY A 54 -16.53 1.62 2.88
N THR A 55 -16.09 1.79 1.63
CA THR A 55 -14.78 2.42 1.32
C THR A 55 -14.85 3.32 0.08
N SER A 56 -13.86 4.19 -0.09
CA SER A 56 -13.76 5.10 -1.23
C SER A 56 -13.48 4.38 -2.55
N LEU A 57 -14.10 4.86 -3.63
CA LEU A 57 -13.71 4.49 -5.00
C LEU A 57 -12.25 4.84 -5.31
N TRP A 58 -11.71 5.90 -4.70
CA TRP A 58 -10.29 6.25 -4.84
C TRP A 58 -9.37 5.23 -4.18
N TRP A 59 -9.81 4.59 -3.09
CA TRP A 59 -9.06 3.51 -2.47
C TRP A 59 -8.97 2.30 -3.39
N TYR A 60 -10.09 1.86 -3.97
CA TYR A 60 -10.08 0.78 -4.95
C TYR A 60 -9.16 1.09 -6.14
N LEU A 61 -9.20 2.34 -6.63
CA LEU A 61 -8.34 2.77 -7.72
C LEU A 61 -6.85 2.67 -7.32
N GLN A 62 -6.45 3.27 -6.20
CA GLN A 62 -5.03 3.37 -5.84
C GLN A 62 -4.43 2.11 -5.21
N SER A 63 -5.25 1.20 -4.69
CA SER A 63 -4.77 0.03 -3.92
C SER A 63 -4.89 -1.31 -4.64
N ARG A 64 -5.47 -1.33 -5.85
CA ARG A 64 -5.47 -2.54 -6.69
C ARG A 64 -4.05 -3.02 -6.97
N ASN A 65 -3.90 -4.33 -7.15
CA ASN A 65 -2.63 -5.05 -7.35
C ASN A 65 -1.64 -4.96 -6.17
N LYS A 66 -2.06 -4.39 -5.02
CA LYS A 66 -1.22 -4.30 -3.82
C LYS A 66 -1.72 -5.22 -2.72
N LYS A 67 -0.81 -5.67 -1.88
CA LYS A 67 -1.12 -6.20 -0.54
C LYS A 67 -1.26 -5.03 0.43
N SER A 68 -2.07 -5.19 1.48
CA SER A 68 -2.22 -4.20 2.55
C SER A 68 -1.93 -4.86 3.90
N LEU A 69 -1.13 -4.19 4.72
CA LEU A 69 -0.78 -4.63 6.07
C LEU A 69 -0.96 -3.45 7.05
N ALA A 70 -1.80 -3.66 8.06
CA ALA A 70 -2.04 -2.67 9.09
C ALA A 70 -0.99 -2.78 10.21
N LEU A 71 -0.20 -1.74 10.43
CA LEU A 71 0.83 -1.69 11.48
C LEU A 71 0.83 -0.36 12.21
N ASN A 72 1.22 -0.40 13.49
CA ASN A 72 1.53 0.81 14.24
C ASN A 72 3.02 1.13 14.07
N LEU A 73 3.36 2.07 13.18
CA LEU A 73 4.75 2.47 12.93
C LEU A 73 5.45 3.16 14.12
N LYS A 74 4.75 3.42 15.21
CA LYS A 74 5.35 3.90 16.47
C LYS A 74 5.82 2.76 17.37
N SER A 75 5.44 1.51 17.09
CA SER A 75 5.90 0.33 17.83
C SER A 75 7.30 -0.07 17.34
N PRO A 76 8.28 -0.23 18.24
CA PRO A 76 9.59 -0.76 17.89
C PRO A 76 9.54 -2.13 17.20
N GLU A 77 8.59 -2.99 17.61
CA GLU A 77 8.37 -4.31 17.04
C GLU A 77 7.88 -4.23 15.59
N ALA A 78 6.97 -3.31 15.30
CA ALA A 78 6.50 -3.05 13.93
C ALA A 78 7.62 -2.52 13.03
N ILE A 79 8.47 -1.64 13.55
CA ILE A 79 9.66 -1.14 12.83
C ILE A 79 10.62 -2.31 12.55
N ALA A 80 10.86 -3.18 13.55
CA ALA A 80 11.73 -4.34 13.39
C ALA A 80 11.18 -5.32 12.33
N LEU A 81 9.87 -5.56 12.30
CA LEU A 81 9.21 -6.37 11.28
C LEU A 81 9.41 -5.77 9.88
N ILE A 82 9.16 -4.47 9.72
CA ILE A 82 9.33 -3.77 8.44
C ILE A 82 10.77 -3.84 7.94
N LYS A 83 11.76 -3.66 8.81
CA LYS A 83 13.17 -3.78 8.44
C LYS A 83 13.51 -5.15 7.88
N LYS A 84 12.89 -6.22 8.39
CA LYS A 84 13.04 -7.60 7.86
C LYS A 84 12.35 -7.80 6.51
N MET A 85 11.49 -6.89 6.06
CA MET A 85 10.80 -7.01 4.76
C MET A 85 11.57 -6.32 3.62
N ILE A 86 12.55 -5.46 3.93
CA ILE A 86 13.30 -4.65 2.95
C ILE A 86 14.55 -5.40 2.42
N VAL A 87 14.84 -6.58 2.96
CA VAL A 87 15.95 -7.48 2.56
C VAL A 87 15.59 -8.37 1.38
#